data_AF-A0A6B1HA28-F1
#
_entry.id   AF-A0A6B1HA28-F1
#
_cell.length_a   1.000
_cell.length_b   1.000
_cell.length_c   1.000
_cell.angle_alpha   90.00
_cell.angle_beta   90.00
_cell.angle_gamma   90.00
#
_symmetry.space_group_name_H-M   'P 1'
#
loop_
_entity.id
_entity.type
_entity.pdbx_description
1 polymer ?
#
loop_
_entity_poly.entity_id
_entity_poly.type
_entity_poly.pdbx_seq_one_letter_code
_entity_poly.pdbx_strand_id
1 'polypeptide(L)'
;MLEVEARGEGESVLGVVTGGELAATLSPTGLTDAQRARSPHLADYDAYALDIDLATVKDLLTHQLWLVGTDAEGNQFGTQLQLSRVLDDIYTSGSDDADEATLGPQYAAGSITANVWAPTAQGVVLLVYDVRPDGRLAYDSEFDMTLDGETGIWSVTGGEDDWDRKYYRFLVTAYHPNEGKVLRREARDPYSVSAYTGSLMSQFVNIAADDLKPAGWDSHLAPSAVSPESAIIYEGHVRDFSARDSSTPAEHRGKFLAFTAGNSAPVAHLRRLADAGVTHFHVLPAFDVRSIPEDPERQVNLENAIYELCRLDDSNKEICPGDVRDVTSIIDKLEGFDPTTDEARNLVNTIRDIDAYNWGYDPVLYNVPEGSYSTDPAGPVRIREMRAMNQALHEMGLRVVLDVVYNHTSDEGADGAFSVYDRIVPGYYYRRNPTTGDVERASCCSDTAAEHAMMAKFIKDSAVFWATHYKVDGFRFDWMSLHPKSVMQDTLAAVQAADPDTYIYGEGWGPGSGTAPDTFELSTQANMAGTGIGTFNDRMRDRLRDLSISIGGDLTRVRAGLAGNLAEFQLVLDSGVTIAAGSDGGYTADPQESVNYASVHDGMTLWDE
;
A
#
# COMPACT_ATOMS: atom_id res chain seq x y z
N MET A 1 12.08 -3.96 -41.65
CA MET A 1 13.14 -3.27 -40.86
C MET A 1 12.48 -2.80 -39.57
N LEU A 2 13.14 -2.93 -38.42
CA LEU A 2 12.64 -2.41 -37.15
C LEU A 2 13.57 -1.32 -36.64
N GLU A 3 12.98 -0.23 -36.21
CA GLU A 3 13.66 1.00 -35.83
C GLU A 3 13.07 1.53 -34.52
N VAL A 4 13.92 2.14 -33.69
CA VAL A 4 13.48 2.95 -32.56
C VAL A 4 13.50 4.40 -33.03
N GLU A 5 12.37 5.08 -32.90
CA GLU A 5 12.27 6.51 -33.16
C GLU A 5 12.08 7.28 -31.85
N ALA A 6 12.89 8.32 -31.66
CA ALA A 6 12.67 9.34 -30.65
C ALA A 6 11.81 10.45 -31.27
N ARG A 7 10.77 10.91 -30.56
CA ARG A 7 9.81 11.87 -31.09
C ARG A 7 9.71 13.12 -30.23
N GLY A 8 9.63 14.28 -30.90
CA GLY A 8 9.05 15.48 -30.32
C GLY A 8 7.52 15.33 -30.22
N GLU A 9 6.88 16.08 -29.32
CA GLU A 9 5.45 15.98 -28.97
C GLU A 9 4.52 15.85 -30.21
N GLY A 10 3.74 14.76 -30.32
CA GLY A 10 2.77 14.57 -31.41
C GLY A 10 1.94 13.28 -31.35
N GLU A 11 0.68 13.35 -31.82
CA GLU A 11 -0.26 12.23 -31.89
C GLU A 11 -0.04 11.34 -33.14
N SER A 12 -0.24 10.02 -32.99
CA SER A 12 -0.35 9.10 -34.13
C SER A 12 -1.76 9.15 -34.72
N VAL A 13 -1.89 9.40 -36.03
CA VAL A 13 -3.16 9.28 -36.74
C VAL A 13 -3.20 7.94 -37.47
N LEU A 14 -4.15 7.06 -37.09
CA LEU A 14 -4.50 5.83 -37.82
C LEU A 14 -3.37 4.80 -38.02
N GLY A 15 -2.48 4.63 -37.03
CA GLY A 15 -1.42 3.61 -37.08
C GLY A 15 -0.27 3.92 -38.05
N VAL A 16 -0.31 5.06 -38.74
CA VAL A 16 0.80 5.56 -39.56
C VAL A 16 1.66 6.48 -38.70
N VAL A 17 2.90 6.08 -38.49
CA VAL A 17 3.85 6.69 -37.56
C VAL A 17 4.58 7.80 -38.32
N THR A 18 4.28 9.09 -38.09
CA THR A 18 4.95 10.23 -38.79
C THR A 18 5.62 11.22 -37.84
N GLY A 19 6.80 11.76 -38.18
CA GLY A 19 7.45 12.86 -37.44
C GLY A 19 8.54 12.50 -36.41
N GLY A 20 9.00 11.24 -36.35
CA GLY A 20 10.11 10.83 -35.48
C GLY A 20 11.48 10.93 -36.15
N GLU A 21 12.52 11.07 -35.32
CA GLU A 21 13.92 10.92 -35.75
C GLU A 21 14.38 9.49 -35.44
N LEU A 22 15.04 8.85 -36.42
CA LEU A 22 15.62 7.52 -36.25
C LEU A 22 16.69 7.57 -35.16
N ALA A 23 16.41 6.93 -34.03
CA ALA A 23 17.35 6.80 -32.92
C ALA A 23 18.29 5.60 -33.14
N ALA A 24 17.75 4.45 -33.55
CA ALA A 24 18.54 3.26 -33.83
C ALA A 24 17.81 2.23 -34.71
N THR A 25 18.58 1.42 -35.44
CA THR A 25 18.06 0.25 -36.15
C THR A 25 18.27 -1.01 -35.29
N LEU A 26 17.29 -1.90 -35.30
CA LEU A 26 17.31 -3.13 -34.53
C LEU A 26 17.67 -4.35 -35.40
N SER A 27 18.44 -5.29 -34.82
CA SER A 27 18.80 -6.55 -35.48
C SER A 27 18.16 -7.76 -34.79
N PRO A 28 17.58 -8.74 -35.51
CA PRO A 28 17.00 -9.93 -34.90
C PRO A 28 18.01 -10.70 -34.04
N THR A 29 17.58 -11.17 -32.88
CA THR A 29 18.37 -11.99 -31.95
C THR A 29 17.45 -12.97 -31.19
N GLY A 30 17.95 -13.63 -30.15
CA GLY A 30 17.15 -14.39 -29.20
C GLY A 30 17.35 -13.90 -27.76
N LEU A 31 16.31 -14.00 -26.93
CA LEU A 31 16.45 -13.79 -25.49
C LEU A 31 17.34 -14.86 -24.86
N THR A 32 18.24 -14.44 -23.97
CA THR A 32 19.03 -15.34 -23.12
C THR A 32 18.15 -16.06 -22.10
N ASP A 33 18.63 -17.18 -21.55
CA ASP A 33 17.89 -17.93 -20.52
C ASP A 33 17.59 -17.07 -19.28
N ALA A 34 18.52 -16.17 -18.91
CA ALA A 34 18.32 -15.24 -17.81
C ALA A 34 17.20 -14.22 -18.10
N GLN A 35 17.12 -13.68 -19.32
CA GLN A 35 16.04 -12.79 -19.73
C GLN A 35 14.68 -13.50 -19.78
N ARG A 36 14.65 -14.74 -20.28
CA ARG A 36 13.44 -15.58 -20.28
C ARG A 36 12.96 -15.89 -18.87
N ALA A 37 13.87 -16.16 -17.94
CA ALA A 37 13.54 -16.42 -16.55
C ALA A 37 13.05 -15.17 -15.82
N ARG A 38 13.59 -13.98 -16.14
CA ARG A 38 13.18 -12.69 -15.54
C ARG A 38 11.77 -12.26 -15.98
N SER A 39 11.37 -12.59 -17.21
CA SER A 39 10.05 -12.30 -17.75
C SER A 39 9.45 -13.51 -18.48
N PRO A 40 8.97 -14.55 -17.76
CA PRO A 40 8.49 -15.79 -18.37
C PRO A 40 7.35 -15.59 -19.37
N HIS A 41 6.40 -14.71 -19.05
CA HIS A 41 5.29 -14.29 -19.90
C HIS A 41 5.71 -13.67 -21.26
N LEU A 42 6.95 -13.18 -21.37
CA LEU A 42 7.51 -12.61 -22.61
C LEU A 42 8.53 -13.54 -23.28
N ALA A 43 8.75 -14.75 -22.75
CA ALA A 43 9.84 -15.61 -23.21
C ALA A 43 9.71 -15.99 -24.70
N ASP A 44 8.50 -16.11 -25.21
CA ASP A 44 8.25 -16.50 -26.61
C ASP A 44 8.14 -15.32 -27.58
N TYR A 45 8.40 -14.08 -27.12
CA TYR A 45 8.40 -12.90 -27.97
C TYR A 45 9.62 -12.89 -28.90
N ASP A 46 9.43 -12.32 -30.10
CA ASP A 46 10.54 -12.01 -31.00
C ASP A 46 11.50 -11.03 -30.34
N ALA A 47 12.79 -11.34 -30.39
CA ALA A 47 13.82 -10.54 -29.74
C ALA A 47 14.65 -9.77 -30.76
N TYR A 48 15.00 -8.54 -30.41
CA TYR A 48 15.84 -7.68 -31.23
C TYR A 48 16.93 -7.03 -30.38
N ALA A 49 18.14 -6.99 -30.91
CA ALA A 49 19.28 -6.33 -30.30
C ALA A 49 19.39 -4.88 -30.77
N LEU A 50 19.77 -4.03 -29.83
CA LEU A 50 20.07 -2.62 -30.00
C LEU A 50 21.59 -2.43 -29.79
N ASP A 51 22.28 -1.87 -30.78
CA ASP A 51 23.74 -1.65 -30.75
C ASP A 51 24.07 -0.16 -30.75
N ILE A 52 23.80 0.49 -29.62
CA ILE A 52 24.17 1.88 -29.32
C ILE A 52 24.79 1.95 -27.92
N ASP A 53 25.53 3.02 -27.63
CA ASP A 53 26.15 3.18 -26.31
C ASP A 53 25.13 3.48 -25.21
N LEU A 54 25.47 3.12 -23.97
CA LEU A 54 24.59 3.26 -22.81
C LEU A 54 24.19 4.71 -22.53
N ALA A 55 25.05 5.69 -22.80
CA ALA A 55 24.70 7.10 -22.56
C ALA A 55 23.58 7.54 -23.52
N THR A 56 23.65 7.11 -24.79
CA THR A 56 22.56 7.31 -25.75
C THR A 56 21.28 6.58 -25.32
N VAL A 57 21.36 5.34 -24.80
CA VAL A 57 20.17 4.65 -24.26
C VAL A 57 19.54 5.46 -23.12
N LYS A 58 20.34 5.94 -22.16
CA LYS A 58 19.86 6.73 -21.02
C LYS A 58 19.15 8.01 -21.45
N ASP A 59 19.69 8.71 -22.45
CA ASP A 59 19.07 9.90 -23.04
C ASP A 59 17.70 9.56 -23.67
N LEU A 60 17.64 8.51 -24.50
CA LEU A 60 16.42 8.06 -25.16
C LEU A 60 15.30 7.69 -24.18
N LEU A 61 15.63 7.11 -23.02
CA LEU A 61 14.66 6.74 -21.99
C LEU A 61 13.92 7.94 -21.37
N THR A 62 14.38 9.17 -21.60
CA THR A 62 13.70 10.40 -21.15
C THR A 62 12.68 10.96 -22.16
N HIS A 63 12.54 10.31 -23.33
CA HIS A 63 11.73 10.77 -24.44
C HIS A 63 10.59 9.80 -24.79
N GLN A 64 9.70 10.26 -25.68
CA GLN A 64 8.73 9.38 -26.32
C GLN A 64 9.46 8.43 -27.28
N LEU A 65 9.34 7.13 -27.04
CA LEU A 65 9.92 6.09 -27.87
C LEU A 65 8.85 5.25 -28.57
N TRP A 66 9.05 5.06 -29.87
CA TRP A 66 8.26 4.15 -30.69
C TRP A 66 9.14 3.09 -31.32
N LEU A 67 8.66 1.85 -31.30
CA LEU A 67 9.16 0.79 -32.16
C LEU A 67 8.39 0.86 -33.48
N VAL A 68 9.09 1.07 -34.59
CA VAL A 68 8.51 1.19 -35.94
C VAL A 68 8.97 0.05 -36.81
N GLY A 69 8.02 -0.66 -37.42
CA GLY A 69 8.24 -1.74 -38.38
C GLY A 69 7.78 -1.35 -39.77
N THR A 70 8.57 -1.68 -40.78
CA THR A 70 8.17 -1.55 -42.20
C THR A 70 8.09 -2.93 -42.85
N ASP A 71 6.95 -3.24 -43.50
CA ASP A 71 6.73 -4.48 -44.25
C ASP A 71 7.37 -4.46 -45.65
N ALA A 72 7.18 -5.54 -46.43
CA ALA A 72 7.80 -5.69 -47.76
C ALA A 72 7.17 -4.76 -48.82
N GLU A 73 5.92 -4.34 -48.58
CA GLU A 73 5.14 -3.44 -49.43
C GLU A 73 5.40 -1.96 -49.11
N GLY A 74 6.14 -1.67 -48.02
CA GLY A 74 6.50 -0.33 -47.58
C GLY A 74 5.48 0.30 -46.62
N ASN A 75 4.54 -0.46 -46.08
CA ASN A 75 3.63 0.03 -45.03
C ASN A 75 4.36 0.07 -43.70
N GLN A 76 4.11 1.12 -42.92
CA GLN A 76 4.66 1.31 -41.58
C GLN A 76 3.63 0.98 -40.51
N PHE A 77 4.12 0.36 -39.44
CA PHE A 77 3.39 0.06 -38.21
C PHE A 77 4.25 0.48 -37.03
N GLY A 78 3.65 0.78 -35.88
CA GLY A 78 4.45 1.00 -34.68
C GLY A 78 3.67 0.83 -33.39
N THR A 79 4.44 0.69 -32.31
CA THR A 79 3.95 0.57 -30.94
C THR A 79 4.85 1.34 -29.98
N GLN A 80 4.32 1.73 -28.84
CA GLN A 80 5.11 2.30 -27.75
C GLN A 80 5.92 1.20 -27.03
N LEU A 81 6.97 1.60 -26.31
CA LEU A 81 7.81 0.71 -25.51
C LEU A 81 7.45 0.78 -24.03
N GLN A 82 7.39 -0.37 -23.36
CA GLN A 82 7.36 -0.46 -21.90
C GLN A 82 8.80 -0.55 -21.37
N LEU A 83 9.16 0.36 -20.45
CA LEU A 83 10.56 0.62 -20.12
C LEU A 83 11.03 -0.01 -18.80
N SER A 84 10.15 -0.61 -17.99
CA SER A 84 10.48 -1.03 -16.62
C SER A 84 11.70 -1.95 -16.54
N ARG A 85 11.78 -2.96 -17.43
CA ARG A 85 12.88 -3.94 -17.42
C ARG A 85 14.23 -3.38 -17.83
N VAL A 86 14.27 -2.40 -18.73
CA VAL A 86 15.53 -1.74 -19.10
C VAL A 86 15.96 -0.75 -18.01
N LEU A 87 15.02 -0.14 -17.29
CA LEU A 87 15.33 0.69 -16.13
C LEU A 87 15.98 -0.16 -15.01
N ASP A 88 15.41 -1.34 -14.70
CA ASP A 88 16.04 -2.26 -13.74
C ASP A 88 17.43 -2.71 -14.20
N ASP A 89 17.58 -3.08 -15.48
CA ASP A 89 18.87 -3.56 -16.00
C ASP A 89 19.98 -2.50 -15.91
N ILE A 90 19.63 -1.23 -16.08
CA ILE A 90 20.59 -0.11 -16.09
C ILE A 90 20.88 0.42 -14.68
N TYR A 91 19.88 0.48 -13.80
CA TYR A 91 19.96 1.24 -12.55
C TYR A 91 19.89 0.37 -11.28
N THR A 92 19.61 -0.93 -11.37
CA THR A 92 19.35 -1.82 -10.22
C THR A 92 19.97 -3.23 -10.36
N SER A 93 21.05 -3.37 -11.14
CA SER A 93 21.67 -4.67 -11.47
C SER A 93 23.10 -4.84 -10.91
N GLY A 94 23.65 -3.75 -10.37
CA GLY A 94 24.95 -3.67 -9.74
C GLY A 94 24.92 -4.10 -8.27
N SER A 95 25.87 -3.58 -7.49
CA SER A 95 26.02 -3.90 -6.06
C SER A 95 26.05 -2.65 -5.16
N ASP A 96 25.85 -1.48 -5.76
CA ASP A 96 25.87 -0.15 -5.14
C ASP A 96 25.18 0.82 -6.10
N ASP A 97 23.92 0.54 -6.43
CA ASP A 97 23.15 1.35 -7.35
C ASP A 97 21.83 1.84 -6.73
N ALA A 98 20.78 2.05 -7.52
CA ALA A 98 19.57 2.66 -7.02
C ALA A 98 18.89 1.82 -5.94
N ASP A 99 18.96 0.47 -6.01
CA ASP A 99 18.23 -0.36 -5.06
C ASP A 99 18.94 -0.62 -3.72
N GLU A 100 20.22 -0.24 -3.60
CA GLU A 100 20.93 -0.11 -2.32
C GLU A 100 20.85 1.30 -1.72
N ALA A 101 20.64 2.34 -2.53
CA ALA A 101 20.63 3.72 -2.07
C ALA A 101 19.49 4.03 -1.09
N THR A 102 19.69 5.02 -0.22
CA THR A 102 18.62 5.51 0.66
C THR A 102 17.90 6.71 0.04
N LEU A 103 16.57 6.59 -0.09
CA LEU A 103 15.68 7.58 -0.69
C LEU A 103 14.89 8.35 0.38
N GLY A 104 14.23 9.43 -0.04
CA GLY A 104 13.52 10.34 0.86
C GLY A 104 14.45 11.39 1.51
N PRO A 105 13.97 12.10 2.54
CA PRO A 105 14.73 13.14 3.22
C PRO A 105 15.73 12.56 4.23
N GLN A 106 17.00 12.95 4.10
CA GLN A 106 18.12 12.45 4.88
C GLN A 106 18.72 13.53 5.75
N TYR A 107 18.67 13.33 7.07
CA TYR A 107 19.19 14.29 8.05
C TYR A 107 20.62 13.92 8.43
N ALA A 108 21.58 14.81 8.17
CA ALA A 108 22.97 14.61 8.53
C ALA A 108 23.69 15.94 8.77
N ALA A 109 24.38 16.05 9.92
CA ALA A 109 25.31 17.14 10.22
C ALA A 109 24.75 18.57 10.02
N GLY A 110 23.48 18.82 10.36
CA GLY A 110 22.82 20.13 10.20
C GLY A 110 22.34 20.42 8.79
N SER A 111 22.27 19.40 7.93
CA SER A 111 21.75 19.48 6.57
C SER A 111 20.70 18.41 6.31
N ILE A 112 19.83 18.69 5.35
CA ILE A 112 18.84 17.75 4.84
C ILE A 112 19.12 17.53 3.36
N THR A 113 19.30 16.27 2.96
CA THR A 113 19.40 15.88 1.54
C THR A 113 18.10 15.22 1.11
N ALA A 114 17.42 15.78 0.12
CA ALA A 114 16.23 15.16 -0.47
C ALA A 114 16.64 14.31 -1.68
N ASN A 115 16.36 13.00 -1.64
CA ASN A 115 16.68 12.05 -2.70
C ASN A 115 15.41 11.42 -3.29
N VAL A 116 15.28 11.42 -4.62
CA VAL A 116 14.17 10.77 -5.32
C VAL A 116 14.65 10.06 -6.59
N TRP A 117 14.25 8.80 -6.77
CA TRP A 117 14.60 8.03 -7.96
C TRP A 117 13.65 8.39 -9.10
N ALA A 118 14.17 9.04 -10.14
CA ALA A 118 13.40 9.51 -11.30
C ALA A 118 14.22 9.43 -12.60
N PRO A 119 14.61 8.21 -13.03
CA PRO A 119 15.60 8.00 -14.09
C PRO A 119 15.13 8.43 -15.49
N THR A 120 13.81 8.58 -15.70
CA THR A 120 13.20 9.02 -16.96
C THR A 120 12.86 10.51 -16.97
N ALA A 121 13.07 11.21 -15.85
CA ALA A 121 12.81 12.63 -15.77
C ALA A 121 13.84 13.44 -16.57
N GLN A 122 13.38 14.47 -17.26
CA GLN A 122 14.20 15.47 -17.92
C GLN A 122 14.64 16.58 -16.94
N GLY A 123 13.95 16.71 -15.81
CA GLY A 123 14.27 17.68 -14.78
C GLY A 123 13.42 17.47 -13.53
N VAL A 124 14.02 17.67 -12.36
CA VAL A 124 13.33 17.60 -11.07
C VAL A 124 13.68 18.84 -10.25
N VAL A 125 12.65 19.51 -9.74
CA VAL A 125 12.79 20.68 -8.86
C VAL A 125 12.13 20.36 -7.52
N LEU A 126 12.83 20.60 -6.42
CA LEU A 126 12.25 20.56 -5.08
C LEU A 126 11.49 21.87 -4.83
N LEU A 127 10.19 21.79 -4.56
CA LEU A 127 9.36 22.93 -4.14
C LEU A 127 9.18 22.87 -2.63
N VAL A 128 9.50 23.95 -1.93
CA VAL A 128 9.39 24.06 -0.46
C VAL A 128 8.33 25.09 -0.09
N TYR A 129 7.55 24.75 0.94
CA TYR A 129 6.41 25.50 1.42
C TYR A 129 6.50 25.71 2.93
N ASP A 130 6.23 26.94 3.37
CA ASP A 130 6.01 27.30 4.76
C ASP A 130 4.54 27.16 5.16
N VAL A 131 4.30 27.10 6.47
CA VAL A 131 2.96 27.19 7.05
C VAL A 131 2.72 28.59 7.57
N ARG A 132 1.66 29.24 7.10
CA ARG A 132 1.22 30.54 7.60
C ARG A 132 0.63 30.41 9.01
N PRO A 133 0.53 31.50 9.78
CA PRO A 133 -0.11 31.48 11.09
C PRO A 133 -1.57 31.00 11.10
N ASP A 134 -2.26 31.02 9.96
CA ASP A 134 -3.63 30.50 9.78
C ASP A 134 -3.66 29.01 9.40
N GLY A 135 -2.52 28.32 9.46
CA GLY A 135 -2.37 26.91 9.13
C GLY A 135 -2.22 26.62 7.63
N ARG A 136 -2.40 27.61 6.74
CA ARG A 136 -2.37 27.37 5.30
C ARG A 136 -0.95 27.37 4.74
N LEU A 137 -0.72 26.55 3.73
CA LEU A 137 0.55 26.50 3.01
C LEU A 137 0.84 27.81 2.24
N ALA A 138 2.09 28.24 2.25
CA ALA A 138 2.64 29.32 1.44
C ALA A 138 3.88 28.80 0.71
N TYR A 139 3.95 29.03 -0.60
CA TYR A 139 5.20 28.81 -1.34
C TYR A 139 6.33 29.64 -0.71
N ASP A 140 7.47 28.99 -0.46
CA ASP A 140 8.66 29.60 0.11
C ASP A 140 9.79 29.67 -0.92
N SER A 141 10.23 28.52 -1.42
CA SER A 141 11.43 28.41 -2.26
C SER A 141 11.39 27.22 -3.21
N GLU A 142 12.27 27.22 -4.21
CA GLU A 142 12.48 26.08 -5.11
C GLU A 142 13.97 25.86 -5.40
N PHE A 143 14.33 24.60 -5.64
CA PHE A 143 15.72 24.19 -5.87
C PHE A 143 15.81 23.16 -7.00
N ASP A 144 16.61 23.45 -8.02
CA ASP A 144 16.94 22.47 -9.05
C ASP A 144 17.71 21.29 -8.43
N MET A 145 17.27 20.07 -8.72
CA MET A 145 17.94 18.86 -8.24
C MET A 145 18.98 18.38 -9.24
N THR A 146 20.00 17.68 -8.76
CA THR A 146 21.07 17.12 -9.58
C THR A 146 20.85 15.62 -9.77
N LEU A 147 20.80 15.18 -11.02
CA LEU A 147 20.76 13.77 -11.40
C LEU A 147 22.14 13.12 -11.21
N ASP A 148 22.17 12.04 -10.47
CA ASP A 148 23.23 11.04 -10.56
C ASP A 148 22.95 10.11 -11.74
N GLY A 149 23.82 10.18 -12.76
CA GLY A 149 23.67 9.40 -13.98
C GLY A 149 23.91 7.91 -13.80
N GLU A 150 24.54 7.45 -12.72
CA GLU A 150 24.77 6.02 -12.46
C GLU A 150 23.52 5.37 -11.85
N THR A 151 22.91 6.02 -10.86
CA THR A 151 21.75 5.50 -10.11
C THR A 151 20.39 5.98 -10.63
N GLY A 152 20.32 7.08 -11.38
CA GLY A 152 19.05 7.68 -11.77
C GLY A 152 18.37 8.49 -10.64
N ILE A 153 19.09 8.72 -9.54
CA ILE A 153 18.59 9.46 -8.38
C ILE A 153 18.83 10.95 -8.57
N TRP A 154 17.80 11.74 -8.32
CA TRP A 154 17.90 13.19 -8.21
C TRP A 154 18.10 13.58 -6.75
N SER A 155 19.04 14.49 -6.49
CA SER A 155 19.35 14.95 -5.14
C SER A 155 19.50 16.47 -5.04
N VAL A 156 19.16 17.02 -3.88
CA VAL A 156 19.50 18.39 -3.48
C VAL A 156 19.69 18.45 -1.97
N THR A 157 20.63 19.29 -1.51
CA THR A 157 20.93 19.45 -0.09
C THR A 157 20.70 20.89 0.36
N GLY A 158 19.98 21.06 1.45
CA GLY A 158 19.69 22.34 2.11
C GLY A 158 20.08 22.32 3.59
N GLY A 159 20.03 23.48 4.24
CA GLY A 159 20.24 23.59 5.68
C GLY A 159 19.07 22.99 6.46
N GLU A 160 19.35 22.28 7.55
CA GLU A 160 18.30 21.73 8.42
C GLU A 160 17.42 22.86 9.00
N ASP A 161 18.03 23.98 9.40
CA ASP A 161 17.32 25.17 9.89
C ASP A 161 16.36 25.79 8.85
N ASP A 162 16.61 25.57 7.55
CA ASP A 162 15.80 26.12 6.46
C ASP A 162 14.65 25.20 6.06
N TRP A 163 14.77 23.88 6.28
CA TRP A 163 13.85 22.87 5.73
C TRP A 163 13.13 22.03 6.78
N ASP A 164 13.68 21.83 7.97
CA ASP A 164 13.02 20.99 8.99
C ASP A 164 11.61 21.50 9.28
N ARG A 165 10.66 20.57 9.35
CA ARG A 165 9.20 20.81 9.48
C ARG A 165 8.53 21.58 8.34
N LYS A 166 9.25 22.03 7.31
CA LYS A 166 8.61 22.58 6.10
C LYS A 166 7.99 21.48 5.26
N TYR A 167 7.04 21.88 4.43
CA TYR A 167 6.37 20.99 3.50
C TYR A 167 7.02 21.06 2.12
N TYR A 168 6.96 19.98 1.36
CA TYR A 168 7.57 19.93 0.04
C TYR A 168 6.85 19.00 -0.92
N ARG A 169 7.16 19.20 -2.21
CA ARG A 169 6.84 18.32 -3.33
C ARG A 169 7.97 18.36 -4.35
N PHE A 170 8.06 17.31 -5.16
CA PHE A 170 8.90 17.30 -6.36
C PHE A 170 8.09 17.77 -7.55
N LEU A 171 8.61 18.73 -8.31
CA LEU A 171 8.08 19.12 -9.61
C LEU A 171 8.89 18.42 -10.69
N VAL A 172 8.32 17.32 -11.20
CA VAL A 172 8.96 16.41 -12.14
C VAL A 172 8.53 16.75 -13.56
N THR A 173 9.50 16.86 -14.47
CA THR A 173 9.29 16.98 -15.91
C THR A 173 9.65 15.66 -16.56
N ALA A 174 8.67 14.89 -17.03
CA ALA A 174 8.90 13.55 -17.60
C ALA A 174 7.89 13.24 -18.71
N TYR A 175 8.25 12.33 -19.61
CA TYR A 175 7.32 11.78 -20.60
C TYR A 175 6.33 10.81 -19.91
N HIS A 176 5.02 11.04 -20.11
CA HIS A 176 3.97 10.15 -19.61
C HIS A 176 3.40 9.33 -20.78
N PRO A 177 3.63 8.00 -20.82
CA PRO A 177 3.22 7.16 -21.94
C PRO A 177 1.72 7.20 -22.24
N ASN A 178 0.88 7.17 -21.21
CA ASN A 178 -0.58 7.19 -21.32
C ASN A 178 -1.12 8.53 -21.87
N GLU A 179 -0.38 9.62 -21.64
CA GLU A 179 -0.73 10.97 -22.07
C GLU A 179 -0.10 11.36 -23.41
N GLY A 180 0.87 10.57 -23.89
CA GLY A 180 1.56 10.79 -25.16
C GLY A 180 2.41 12.06 -25.22
N LYS A 181 2.78 12.65 -24.08
CA LYS A 181 3.49 13.94 -24.01
C LYS A 181 4.37 14.07 -22.77
N VAL A 182 5.31 15.03 -22.82
CA VAL A 182 6.07 15.45 -21.65
C VAL A 182 5.18 16.33 -20.78
N LEU A 183 5.10 16.01 -19.50
CA LEU A 183 4.34 16.79 -18.53
C LEU A 183 5.24 17.23 -17.40
N ARG A 184 4.92 18.41 -16.87
CA ARG A 184 5.44 18.92 -15.61
C ARG A 184 4.38 18.72 -14.54
N ARG A 185 4.64 17.86 -13.55
CA ARG A 185 3.68 17.49 -12.50
C ARG A 185 4.33 17.54 -11.13
N GLU A 186 3.55 18.03 -10.16
CA GLU A 186 3.93 17.96 -8.77
C GLU A 186 3.60 16.59 -8.19
N ALA A 187 4.56 15.99 -7.51
CA ALA A 187 4.45 14.70 -6.85
C ALA A 187 4.88 14.83 -5.39
N ARG A 188 4.21 14.05 -4.53
CA ARG A 188 4.67 13.83 -3.16
C ARG A 188 5.86 12.87 -3.19
N ASP A 189 6.59 12.83 -2.10
CA ASP A 189 7.68 11.88 -1.92
C ASP A 189 7.13 10.47 -1.65
N PRO A 190 7.46 9.44 -2.46
CA PRO A 190 7.12 8.06 -2.14
C PRO A 190 7.60 7.61 -0.75
N TYR A 191 8.72 8.17 -0.26
CA TYR A 191 9.33 7.88 1.03
C TYR A 191 8.92 8.88 2.13
N SER A 192 7.85 9.65 1.92
CA SER A 192 7.35 10.59 2.92
C SER A 192 7.01 9.90 4.24
N VAL A 193 7.38 10.52 5.36
CA VAL A 193 7.10 10.00 6.72
C VAL A 193 6.08 10.84 7.49
N SER A 194 5.70 11.99 6.93
CA SER A 194 4.64 12.88 7.42
C SER A 194 4.00 13.63 6.26
N ALA A 195 2.78 14.15 6.46
CA ALA A 195 2.04 14.85 5.43
C ALA A 195 1.23 16.02 5.99
N TYR A 196 0.88 16.96 5.10
CA TYR A 196 -0.12 17.99 5.35
C TYR A 196 -1.54 17.39 5.23
N THR A 197 -2.53 18.00 5.91
CA THR A 197 -3.93 17.56 5.90
C THR A 197 -4.45 17.25 4.49
N GLY A 198 -5.12 16.10 4.34
CA GLY A 198 -5.63 15.55 3.08
C GLY A 198 -4.52 14.99 2.20
N SER A 199 -3.41 14.56 2.83
CA SER A 199 -2.25 13.98 2.17
C SER A 199 -1.69 14.90 1.07
N LEU A 200 -1.83 16.22 1.22
CA LEU A 200 -1.57 17.17 0.12
C LEU A 200 -0.07 17.38 -0.11
N MET A 201 0.75 17.41 0.92
CA MET A 201 2.20 17.67 0.79
C MET A 201 2.97 16.69 1.64
N SER A 202 4.18 16.32 1.20
CA SER A 202 5.16 15.68 2.07
C SER A 202 5.73 16.70 3.05
N GLN A 203 6.25 16.24 4.18
CA GLN A 203 6.89 17.12 5.17
C GLN A 203 8.30 16.61 5.50
N PHE A 204 9.25 17.54 5.54
CA PHE A 204 10.58 17.26 6.09
C PHE A 204 10.44 16.96 7.58
N VAL A 205 10.73 15.72 7.95
CA VAL A 205 10.70 15.29 9.35
C VAL A 205 11.85 14.32 9.63
N ASN A 206 12.67 14.64 10.63
CA ASN A 206 13.59 13.66 11.19
C ASN A 206 12.80 12.65 12.04
N ILE A 207 12.58 11.44 11.52
CA ILE A 207 11.78 10.40 12.20
C ILE A 207 12.34 10.01 13.58
N ALA A 208 13.65 10.23 13.81
CA ALA A 208 14.33 9.94 15.06
C ALA A 208 14.27 11.08 16.09
N ALA A 209 13.68 12.23 15.76
CA ALA A 209 13.59 13.39 16.65
C ALA A 209 12.81 13.07 17.95
N ASP A 210 13.28 13.64 19.06
CA ASP A 210 12.77 13.31 20.40
C ASP A 210 11.35 13.83 20.67
N ASP A 211 10.94 14.93 20.04
CA ASP A 211 9.59 15.49 20.15
C ASP A 211 8.52 14.62 19.46
N LEU A 212 8.94 13.66 18.64
CA LEU A 212 8.08 12.68 17.96
C LEU A 212 7.90 11.40 18.75
N LYS A 213 8.49 11.30 19.95
CA LYS A 213 8.47 10.09 20.75
C LYS A 213 7.60 10.30 21.99
N PRO A 214 6.65 9.40 22.31
CA PRO A 214 5.99 9.44 23.60
C PRO A 214 6.99 9.18 24.74
N ALA A 215 6.60 9.53 25.96
CA ALA A 215 7.47 9.36 27.13
C ALA A 215 7.86 7.88 27.31
N GLY A 216 9.16 7.63 27.42
CA GLY A 216 9.70 6.27 27.61
C GLY A 216 9.87 5.45 26.33
N TRP A 217 9.53 5.99 25.15
CA TRP A 217 9.56 5.29 23.85
C TRP A 217 10.87 4.52 23.59
N ASP A 218 12.02 5.17 23.72
CA ASP A 218 13.31 4.55 23.38
C ASP A 218 13.65 3.39 24.33
N SER A 219 13.21 3.47 25.60
CA SER A 219 13.44 2.45 26.62
C SER A 219 12.37 1.36 26.70
N HIS A 220 11.19 1.58 26.10
CA HIS A 220 10.11 0.59 26.13
C HIS A 220 10.45 -0.59 25.22
N LEU A 221 10.09 -1.79 25.65
CA LEU A 221 10.28 -3.02 24.89
C LEU A 221 8.91 -3.57 24.50
N ALA A 222 8.83 -4.18 23.33
CA ALA A 222 7.70 -5.00 22.96
C ALA A 222 7.57 -6.20 23.93
N PRO A 223 6.37 -6.77 24.11
CA PRO A 223 6.19 -8.01 24.86
C PRO A 223 7.08 -9.13 24.31
N SER A 224 7.52 -10.09 25.13
CA SER A 224 8.33 -11.22 24.64
C SER A 224 7.61 -11.96 23.51
N ALA A 225 8.35 -12.35 22.47
CA ALA A 225 7.76 -13.10 21.37
C ALA A 225 7.20 -14.43 21.85
N VAL A 226 6.06 -14.79 21.29
CA VAL A 226 5.56 -16.16 21.31
C VAL A 226 5.98 -16.83 20.01
N SER A 227 6.07 -18.16 20.00
CA SER A 227 6.23 -18.86 18.72
C SER A 227 5.02 -18.56 17.82
N PRO A 228 5.16 -18.48 16.49
CA PRO A 228 4.03 -18.18 15.60
C PRO A 228 2.82 -19.11 15.81
N GLU A 229 3.03 -20.38 16.15
CA GLU A 229 1.98 -21.37 16.41
C GLU A 229 1.23 -21.11 17.73
N SER A 230 1.80 -20.29 18.61
CA SER A 230 1.19 -19.83 19.86
C SER A 230 0.55 -18.45 19.71
N ALA A 231 0.63 -17.82 18.54
CA ALA A 231 0.04 -16.51 18.29
C ALA A 231 -1.50 -16.60 18.29
N ILE A 232 -2.11 -15.74 19.09
CA ILE A 232 -3.56 -15.46 19.08
C ILE A 232 -3.71 -13.99 18.70
N ILE A 233 -4.32 -13.75 17.55
CA ILE A 233 -4.44 -12.45 16.90
C ILE A 233 -5.86 -11.92 17.08
N TYR A 234 -5.99 -10.67 17.51
CA TYR A 234 -7.23 -9.92 17.52
C TYR A 234 -7.14 -8.80 16.47
N GLU A 235 -7.90 -8.94 15.38
CA GLU A 235 -8.01 -7.92 14.34
C GLU A 235 -8.94 -6.79 14.83
N GLY A 236 -8.53 -5.54 14.64
CA GLY A 236 -9.29 -4.38 15.06
C GLY A 236 -9.00 -3.13 14.24
N HIS A 237 -9.97 -2.22 14.21
CA HIS A 237 -9.90 -0.95 13.51
C HIS A 237 -9.83 0.21 14.50
N VAL A 238 -9.01 1.24 14.22
CA VAL A 238 -8.78 2.39 15.12
C VAL A 238 -10.09 3.09 15.47
N ARG A 239 -10.99 3.24 14.49
CA ARG A 239 -12.29 3.87 14.72
C ARG A 239 -13.24 2.99 15.52
N ASP A 240 -13.40 1.73 15.12
CA ASP A 240 -14.33 0.78 15.73
C ASP A 240 -14.04 0.57 17.22
N PHE A 241 -12.75 0.62 17.57
CA PHE A 241 -12.27 0.48 18.94
C PHE A 241 -12.93 1.46 19.91
N SER A 242 -13.24 2.69 19.49
CA SER A 242 -13.62 3.74 20.45
C SER A 242 -14.63 4.79 19.96
N ALA A 243 -15.00 4.82 18.68
CA ALA A 243 -15.83 5.89 18.10
C ALA A 243 -17.15 6.12 18.86
N ARG A 244 -17.77 5.05 19.38
CA ARG A 244 -19.03 5.09 20.14
C ARG A 244 -18.85 4.95 21.66
N ASP A 245 -17.62 4.82 22.14
CA ASP A 245 -17.38 4.56 23.56
C ASP A 245 -17.36 5.87 24.36
N SER A 246 -18.40 6.09 25.15
CA SER A 246 -18.55 7.32 25.94
C SER A 246 -17.53 7.47 27.07
N SER A 247 -16.88 6.38 27.50
CA SER A 247 -15.84 6.40 28.53
C SER A 247 -14.47 6.85 28.00
N THR A 248 -14.29 6.84 26.69
CA THR A 248 -13.14 7.42 25.99
C THR A 248 -13.34 8.93 25.88
N PRO A 249 -12.29 9.76 26.16
CA PRO A 249 -12.34 11.20 25.95
C PRO A 249 -12.83 11.54 24.54
N ALA A 250 -13.71 12.53 24.42
CA ALA A 250 -14.39 12.82 23.16
C ALA A 250 -13.41 13.16 22.03
N GLU A 251 -12.34 13.87 22.35
CA GLU A 251 -11.23 14.24 21.47
C GLU A 251 -10.35 13.05 21.05
N HIS A 252 -10.51 11.87 21.65
CA HIS A 252 -9.75 10.67 21.34
C HIS A 252 -10.60 9.57 20.70
N ARG A 253 -11.92 9.74 20.60
CA ARG A 253 -12.81 8.72 20.00
C ARG A 253 -12.48 8.54 18.52
N GLY A 254 -12.17 7.30 18.17
CA GLY A 254 -11.72 6.88 16.84
C GLY A 254 -10.35 7.40 16.44
N LYS A 255 -9.47 7.69 17.41
CA LYS A 255 -8.11 8.19 17.22
C LYS A 255 -7.09 7.24 17.82
N PHE A 256 -5.83 7.35 17.42
CA PHE A 256 -4.71 6.59 18.01
C PHE A 256 -4.64 6.74 19.54
N LEU A 257 -4.91 7.94 20.06
CA LEU A 257 -4.87 8.21 21.50
C LEU A 257 -5.97 7.49 22.31
N ALA A 258 -7.00 6.91 21.68
CA ALA A 258 -8.00 6.10 22.37
C ALA A 258 -7.39 4.94 23.15
N PHE A 259 -6.32 4.32 22.61
CA PHE A 259 -5.63 3.19 23.21
C PHE A 259 -4.87 3.58 24.49
N THR A 260 -4.59 4.87 24.68
CA THR A 260 -3.93 5.41 25.88
C THR A 260 -4.91 5.72 27.01
N ALA A 261 -6.22 5.69 26.74
CA ALA A 261 -7.26 6.01 27.72
C ALA A 261 -7.47 4.85 28.72
N GLY A 262 -6.54 4.66 29.65
CA GLY A 262 -6.47 3.48 30.53
C GLY A 262 -7.72 3.14 31.36
N ASN A 263 -8.63 4.10 31.55
CA ASN A 263 -9.90 3.90 32.28
C ASN A 263 -11.10 3.65 31.36
N SER A 264 -10.91 3.62 30.03
CA SER A 264 -12.00 3.39 29.08
C SER A 264 -12.38 1.91 29.01
N ALA A 265 -13.65 1.65 28.74
CA ALA A 265 -14.19 0.31 28.54
C ALA A 265 -13.47 -0.49 27.43
N PRO A 266 -13.13 0.08 26.25
CA PRO A 266 -12.42 -0.67 25.21
C PRO A 266 -10.98 -1.02 25.60
N VAL A 267 -10.24 -0.14 26.28
CA VAL A 267 -8.91 -0.46 26.83
C VAL A 267 -9.00 -1.54 27.91
N ALA A 268 -9.98 -1.43 28.82
CA ALA A 268 -10.21 -2.46 29.82
C ALA A 268 -10.62 -3.81 29.20
N HIS A 269 -11.29 -3.80 28.04
CA HIS A 269 -11.62 -5.00 27.28
C HIS A 269 -10.36 -5.64 26.68
N LEU A 270 -9.52 -4.86 26.00
CA LEU A 270 -8.25 -5.38 25.45
C LEU A 270 -7.34 -5.96 26.52
N ARG A 271 -7.22 -5.32 27.69
CA ARG A 271 -6.47 -5.89 28.82
C ARG A 271 -7.00 -7.25 29.25
N ARG A 272 -8.33 -7.42 29.32
CA ARG A 272 -8.93 -8.73 29.64
C ARG A 272 -8.65 -9.78 28.57
N LEU A 273 -8.63 -9.40 27.29
CA LEU A 273 -8.27 -10.31 26.21
C LEU A 273 -6.79 -10.71 26.30
N ALA A 274 -5.89 -9.76 26.55
CA ALA A 274 -4.48 -10.01 26.76
C ALA A 274 -4.23 -10.92 27.98
N ASP A 275 -4.86 -10.61 29.12
CA ASP A 275 -4.81 -11.44 30.34
C ASP A 275 -5.35 -12.88 30.10
N ALA A 276 -6.28 -13.05 29.15
CA ALA A 276 -6.82 -14.34 28.76
C ALA A 276 -5.95 -15.11 27.74
N GLY A 277 -4.91 -14.47 27.18
CA GLY A 277 -3.94 -15.10 26.29
C GLY A 277 -3.91 -14.55 24.86
N VAL A 278 -4.68 -13.52 24.51
CA VAL A 278 -4.47 -12.82 23.22
C VAL A 278 -3.07 -12.20 23.23
N THR A 279 -2.35 -12.39 22.15
CA THR A 279 -0.92 -12.02 22.06
C THR A 279 -0.65 -10.86 21.12
N HIS A 280 -1.50 -10.68 20.10
CA HIS A 280 -1.30 -9.71 19.04
C HIS A 280 -2.58 -8.91 18.82
N PHE A 281 -2.43 -7.61 18.56
CA PHE A 281 -3.45 -6.75 17.99
C PHE A 281 -3.08 -6.45 16.53
N HIS A 282 -3.86 -6.97 15.58
CA HIS A 282 -3.74 -6.67 14.16
C HIS A 282 -4.58 -5.43 13.88
N VAL A 283 -3.92 -4.30 13.64
CA VAL A 283 -4.58 -3.06 13.27
C VAL A 283 -4.83 -3.05 11.75
N LEU A 284 -6.09 -2.82 11.36
CA LEU A 284 -6.46 -2.48 9.98
C LEU A 284 -5.63 -1.28 9.48
N PRO A 285 -5.63 -0.98 8.16
CA PRO A 285 -4.81 0.09 7.60
C PRO A 285 -4.75 1.36 8.44
N ALA A 286 -3.54 1.67 8.91
CA ALA A 286 -3.23 2.82 9.76
C ALA A 286 -2.14 3.72 9.15
N PHE A 287 -1.77 3.45 7.89
CA PHE A 287 -1.01 4.36 7.03
C PHE A 287 -1.97 5.31 6.29
N ASP A 288 -1.45 6.33 5.62
CA ASP A 288 -2.20 7.40 4.93
C ASP A 288 -3.06 6.88 3.76
N VAL A 289 -4.37 7.11 3.86
CA VAL A 289 -5.39 6.62 2.93
C VAL A 289 -6.13 7.75 2.21
N ARG A 290 -6.81 7.42 1.11
CA ARG A 290 -7.51 8.41 0.27
C ARG A 290 -8.91 8.74 0.78
N SER A 291 -9.65 7.75 1.24
CA SER A 291 -11.12 7.76 1.32
C SER A 291 -11.69 8.40 2.58
N ILE A 292 -10.85 8.87 3.50
CA ILE A 292 -11.29 9.53 4.72
C ILE A 292 -10.87 11.00 4.65
N PRO A 293 -11.82 11.97 4.63
CA PRO A 293 -11.45 13.39 4.65
C PRO A 293 -10.69 13.73 5.94
N GLU A 294 -9.40 14.06 5.87
CA GLU A 294 -8.64 14.38 7.10
C GLU A 294 -9.06 15.72 7.75
N ASP A 295 -9.68 16.63 6.99
CA ASP A 295 -10.19 17.92 7.50
C ASP A 295 -11.53 17.73 8.25
N PRO A 296 -11.57 17.95 9.59
CA PRO A 296 -12.80 17.77 10.36
C PRO A 296 -13.96 18.68 9.90
N GLU A 297 -13.68 19.83 9.28
CA GLU A 297 -14.75 20.72 8.75
C GLU A 297 -15.46 20.15 7.53
N ARG A 298 -14.86 19.13 6.90
CA ARG A 298 -15.40 18.38 5.76
C ARG A 298 -15.96 17.03 6.16
N GLN A 299 -15.97 16.71 7.46
CA GLN A 299 -16.51 15.46 7.98
C GLN A 299 -17.94 15.62 8.52
N VAL A 300 -18.76 14.58 8.35
CA VAL A 300 -20.08 14.40 8.95
C VAL A 300 -20.13 13.03 9.60
N ASN A 301 -20.20 13.00 10.92
CA ASN A 301 -20.23 11.78 11.72
C ASN A 301 -21.61 11.56 12.34
N LEU A 302 -21.82 10.39 12.97
CA LEU A 302 -23.11 9.99 13.54
C LEU A 302 -23.66 10.99 14.59
N GLU A 303 -22.80 11.71 15.28
CA GLU A 303 -23.18 12.71 16.30
C GLU A 303 -23.55 14.08 15.70
N ASN A 304 -23.22 14.32 14.42
CA ASN A 304 -23.58 15.56 13.74
C ASN A 304 -25.07 15.64 13.46
N ALA A 305 -25.59 16.85 13.41
CA ALA A 305 -26.97 17.10 13.05
C ALA A 305 -27.21 16.97 11.54
N ILE A 306 -28.44 16.60 11.15
CA ILE A 306 -28.84 16.49 9.73
C ILE A 306 -28.57 17.80 8.95
N TYR A 307 -28.74 18.98 9.56
CA TYR A 307 -28.43 20.23 8.85
C TYR A 307 -26.93 20.40 8.54
N GLU A 308 -26.03 19.78 9.32
CA GLU A 308 -24.59 19.83 9.07
C GLU A 308 -24.22 18.94 7.87
N LEU A 309 -24.86 17.77 7.76
CA LEU A 309 -24.85 16.95 6.55
C LEU A 309 -25.27 17.77 5.34
N CYS A 310 -26.47 18.35 5.39
CA CYS A 310 -27.05 19.08 4.26
C CYS A 310 -26.28 20.37 3.88
N ARG A 311 -25.37 20.85 4.73
CA ARG A 311 -24.46 21.96 4.41
C ARG A 311 -23.30 21.51 3.52
N LEU A 312 -22.83 20.28 3.70
CA LEU A 312 -21.69 19.71 2.98
C LEU A 312 -22.13 18.93 1.73
N ASP A 313 -23.22 18.18 1.83
CA ASP A 313 -23.85 17.49 0.71
C ASP A 313 -25.37 17.57 0.81
N ASP A 314 -25.99 18.29 -0.15
CA ASP A 314 -27.43 18.45 -0.24
C ASP A 314 -28.06 17.58 -1.36
N SER A 315 -27.29 16.65 -1.95
CA SER A 315 -27.71 15.85 -3.09
C SER A 315 -28.93 14.97 -2.80
N ASN A 316 -29.02 14.41 -1.59
CA ASN A 316 -30.15 13.60 -1.15
C ASN A 316 -31.30 14.49 -0.63
N LYS A 317 -32.23 14.85 -1.53
CA LYS A 317 -33.37 15.72 -1.20
C LYS A 317 -34.41 15.10 -0.26
N GLU A 318 -34.38 13.78 -0.05
CA GLU A 318 -35.25 13.13 0.94
C GLU A 318 -34.76 13.38 2.38
N ILE A 319 -33.43 13.38 2.56
CA ILE A 319 -32.78 13.68 3.85
C ILE A 319 -32.65 15.20 4.05
N CYS A 320 -32.38 15.94 2.96
CA CYS A 320 -32.13 17.37 2.94
C CYS A 320 -33.25 18.13 2.20
N PRO A 321 -34.47 18.24 2.77
CA PRO A 321 -35.62 18.84 2.09
C PRO A 321 -35.57 20.38 1.95
N GLY A 322 -34.41 21.01 2.05
CA GLY A 322 -34.22 22.46 1.89
C GLY A 322 -34.24 23.23 3.21
N ASP A 323 -34.97 24.37 3.27
CA ASP A 323 -34.89 25.45 4.29
C ASP A 323 -35.13 25.05 5.77
N VAL A 324 -35.24 23.76 6.09
CA VAL A 324 -35.40 23.24 7.45
C VAL A 324 -34.03 22.94 8.06
N ARG A 325 -33.68 23.65 9.14
CA ARG A 325 -32.56 23.27 10.00
C ARG A 325 -32.98 22.11 10.91
N ASP A 326 -32.85 20.88 10.42
CA ASP A 326 -33.05 19.70 11.24
C ASP A 326 -31.84 19.50 12.18
N VAL A 327 -32.07 19.76 13.47
CA VAL A 327 -31.07 19.67 14.54
C VAL A 327 -30.98 18.27 15.17
N THR A 328 -31.75 17.31 14.66
CA THR A 328 -31.66 15.90 15.06
C THR A 328 -30.30 15.35 14.67
N SER A 329 -29.63 14.62 15.56
CA SER A 329 -28.38 13.93 15.22
C SER A 329 -28.64 12.81 14.22
N ILE A 330 -27.63 12.45 13.43
CA ILE A 330 -27.73 11.32 12.51
C ILE A 330 -28.02 10.02 13.28
N ILE A 331 -27.37 9.79 14.43
CA ILE A 331 -27.60 8.61 15.25
C ILE A 331 -29.04 8.54 15.77
N ASP A 332 -29.60 9.64 16.28
CA ASP A 332 -31.01 9.67 16.75
C ASP A 332 -31.98 9.39 15.59
N LYS A 333 -31.64 9.87 14.38
CA LYS A 333 -32.43 9.62 13.18
C LYS A 333 -32.39 8.14 12.79
N LEU A 334 -31.21 7.52 12.83
CA LEU A 334 -31.01 6.10 12.57
C LEU A 334 -31.78 5.22 13.55
N GLU A 335 -31.75 5.55 14.85
CA GLU A 335 -32.47 4.81 15.90
C GLU A 335 -34.00 4.88 15.74
N GLY A 336 -34.50 5.87 15.02
CA GLY A 336 -35.92 6.04 14.73
C GLY A 336 -36.44 5.24 13.53
N PHE A 337 -35.57 4.66 12.70
CA PHE A 337 -35.97 3.94 11.49
C PHE A 337 -36.47 2.51 11.79
N ASP A 338 -37.34 1.99 10.93
CA ASP A 338 -37.75 0.59 10.98
C ASP A 338 -36.58 -0.29 10.49
N PRO A 339 -36.07 -1.23 11.32
CA PRO A 339 -34.92 -2.05 10.95
C PRO A 339 -35.20 -3.02 9.79
N THR A 340 -36.45 -3.14 9.34
CA THR A 340 -36.84 -3.95 8.18
C THR A 340 -36.85 -3.17 6.86
N THR A 341 -36.59 -1.85 6.89
CA THR A 341 -36.55 -0.99 5.71
C THR A 341 -35.11 -0.58 5.36
N ASP A 342 -34.96 0.04 4.19
CA ASP A 342 -33.66 0.52 3.71
C ASP A 342 -33.32 1.95 4.19
N GLU A 343 -34.15 2.56 5.03
CA GLU A 343 -34.01 3.97 5.42
C GLU A 343 -32.68 4.25 6.13
N ALA A 344 -32.29 3.39 7.07
CA ALA A 344 -31.01 3.51 7.77
C ALA A 344 -29.83 3.37 6.80
N ARG A 345 -29.88 2.38 5.89
CA ARG A 345 -28.85 2.16 4.87
C ARG A 345 -28.73 3.37 3.94
N ASN A 346 -29.86 3.97 3.53
CA ASN A 346 -29.87 5.13 2.65
C ASN A 346 -29.29 6.38 3.33
N LEU A 347 -29.57 6.60 4.63
CA LEU A 347 -28.96 7.69 5.40
C LEU A 347 -27.45 7.49 5.56
N VAL A 348 -27.00 6.29 5.93
CA VAL A 348 -25.55 6.00 6.04
C VAL A 348 -24.85 6.15 4.68
N ASN A 349 -25.46 5.67 3.59
CA ASN A 349 -24.91 5.84 2.25
C ASN A 349 -24.74 7.32 1.84
N THR A 350 -25.54 8.22 2.40
CA THR A 350 -25.45 9.66 2.09
C THR A 350 -24.24 10.32 2.76
N ILE A 351 -23.76 9.76 3.87
CA ILE A 351 -22.57 10.30 4.57
C ILE A 351 -21.28 9.57 4.23
N ARG A 352 -21.35 8.43 3.51
CA ARG A 352 -20.22 7.50 3.30
C ARG A 352 -18.95 8.15 2.74
N ASP A 353 -19.07 9.14 1.85
CA ASP A 353 -17.92 9.80 1.22
C ASP A 353 -17.39 11.00 2.04
N ILE A 354 -18.09 11.37 3.10
CA ILE A 354 -17.81 12.56 3.91
C ILE A 354 -17.81 12.26 5.42
N ASP A 355 -17.91 11.01 5.86
CA ASP A 355 -17.74 10.65 7.26
C ASP A 355 -16.28 10.31 7.56
N ALA A 356 -15.98 9.97 8.80
CA ALA A 356 -14.63 9.59 9.19
C ALA A 356 -14.40 8.07 9.15
N TYR A 357 -15.12 7.31 8.31
CA TYR A 357 -15.07 5.85 8.30
C TYR A 357 -14.73 5.28 6.92
N ASN A 358 -13.58 4.60 6.87
CA ASN A 358 -13.28 3.61 5.86
C ASN A 358 -12.41 2.51 6.51
N TRP A 359 -12.30 1.34 5.88
CA TRP A 359 -11.30 0.36 6.29
C TRP A 359 -9.88 0.78 5.92
N GLY A 360 -9.72 1.59 4.87
CA GLY A 360 -8.43 2.18 4.50
C GLY A 360 -7.57 1.34 3.53
N TYR A 361 -8.15 0.36 2.84
CA TYR A 361 -7.48 -0.40 1.77
C TYR A 361 -7.38 0.42 0.47
N ASP A 362 -6.91 1.65 0.56
CA ASP A 362 -6.78 2.62 -0.53
C ASP A 362 -5.58 3.56 -0.29
N PRO A 363 -4.35 3.01 -0.34
CA PRO A 363 -3.13 3.71 0.07
C PRO A 363 -2.80 4.92 -0.81
N VAL A 364 -2.22 5.94 -0.16
CA VAL A 364 -1.62 7.12 -0.80
C VAL A 364 -0.13 7.24 -0.44
N LEU A 365 0.22 7.33 0.85
CA LEU A 365 1.61 7.40 1.34
C LEU A 365 1.86 6.30 2.39
N TYR A 366 2.48 5.19 1.99
CA TYR A 366 2.61 4.00 2.85
C TYR A 366 3.41 4.19 4.15
N ASN A 367 4.29 5.20 4.24
CA ASN A 367 5.15 5.45 5.40
C ASN A 367 4.64 6.59 6.31
N VAL A 368 3.44 7.11 6.04
CA VAL A 368 2.81 8.17 6.82
C VAL A 368 1.66 7.57 7.62
N PRO A 369 1.55 7.77 8.94
CA PRO A 369 0.35 7.38 9.69
C PRO A 369 -0.90 8.09 9.16
N GLU A 370 -2.06 7.45 9.25
CA GLU A 370 -3.33 8.05 8.82
C GLU A 370 -3.67 9.32 9.64
N GLY A 371 -3.91 10.45 8.97
CA GLY A 371 -4.12 11.72 9.65
C GLY A 371 -5.51 11.84 10.27
N SER A 372 -6.54 11.20 9.70
CA SER A 372 -7.88 11.18 10.28
C SER A 372 -7.95 10.43 11.62
N TYR A 373 -6.96 9.58 11.93
CA TYR A 373 -6.79 8.94 13.25
C TYR A 373 -5.96 9.77 14.23
N SER A 374 -5.43 10.92 13.81
CA SER A 374 -4.74 11.86 14.69
C SER A 374 -5.66 12.96 15.22
N THR A 375 -5.28 13.53 16.36
CA THR A 375 -5.93 14.75 16.89
C THR A 375 -5.56 16.00 16.10
N ASP A 376 -4.40 15.98 15.42
CA ASP A 376 -3.96 17.02 14.50
C ASP A 376 -3.43 16.37 13.21
N PRO A 377 -4.20 16.40 12.12
CA PRO A 377 -3.78 15.81 10.85
C PRO A 377 -2.65 16.63 10.19
N ALA A 378 -2.39 17.88 10.56
CA ALA A 378 -1.37 18.67 9.88
C ALA A 378 0.03 18.37 10.43
N GLY A 379 0.80 17.54 9.72
CA GLY A 379 2.21 17.29 10.03
C GLY A 379 2.44 16.19 11.06
N PRO A 380 3.40 16.35 11.99
CA PRO A 380 4.05 15.20 12.61
C PRO A 380 3.39 14.70 13.91
N VAL A 381 2.30 15.33 14.37
CA VAL A 381 1.57 14.91 15.59
C VAL A 381 1.11 13.45 15.46
N ARG A 382 0.62 13.07 14.28
CA ARG A 382 0.23 11.70 13.94
C ARG A 382 1.30 10.64 14.20
N ILE A 383 2.58 10.99 14.04
CA ILE A 383 3.72 10.09 14.32
C ILE A 383 3.78 9.77 15.81
N ARG A 384 3.75 10.81 16.66
CA ARG A 384 3.81 10.64 18.12
C ARG A 384 2.61 9.87 18.65
N GLU A 385 1.42 10.13 18.08
CA GLU A 385 0.18 9.48 18.52
C GLU A 385 0.10 8.01 18.12
N MET A 386 0.50 7.65 16.90
CA MET A 386 0.59 6.23 16.51
C MET A 386 1.64 5.49 17.35
N ARG A 387 2.79 6.11 17.64
CA ARG A 387 3.77 5.56 18.59
C ARG A 387 3.17 5.38 19.99
N ALA A 388 2.37 6.33 20.47
CA ALA A 388 1.69 6.22 21.75
C ALA A 388 0.67 5.07 21.78
N MET A 389 -0.05 4.83 20.67
CA MET A 389 -0.91 3.66 20.51
C MET A 389 -0.11 2.36 20.63
N ASN A 390 0.97 2.21 19.84
CA ASN A 390 1.78 1.00 19.84
C ASN A 390 2.41 0.75 21.21
N GLN A 391 2.95 1.79 21.85
CA GLN A 391 3.46 1.70 23.21
C GLN A 391 2.37 1.25 24.20
N ALA A 392 1.15 1.79 24.11
CA ALA A 392 0.06 1.40 24.99
C ALA A 392 -0.36 -0.07 24.79
N LEU A 393 -0.38 -0.56 23.55
CA LEU A 393 -0.63 -1.98 23.23
C LEU A 393 0.46 -2.87 23.82
N HIS A 394 1.73 -2.51 23.66
CA HIS A 394 2.86 -3.24 24.27
C HIS A 394 2.77 -3.28 25.80
N GLU A 395 2.39 -2.16 26.44
CA GLU A 395 2.19 -2.08 27.88
C GLU A 395 0.99 -2.92 28.38
N MET A 396 0.07 -3.31 27.49
CA MET A 396 -1.00 -4.28 27.77
C MET A 396 -0.57 -5.74 27.55
N GLY A 397 0.65 -5.98 27.05
CA GLY A 397 1.14 -7.32 26.72
C GLY A 397 0.77 -7.78 25.30
N LEU A 398 0.27 -6.88 24.45
CA LEU A 398 -0.08 -7.16 23.07
C LEU A 398 1.03 -6.68 22.13
N ARG A 399 1.50 -7.56 21.24
CA ARG A 399 2.30 -7.19 20.08
C ARG A 399 1.43 -6.53 19.01
N VAL A 400 2.00 -5.68 18.16
CA VAL A 400 1.27 -4.94 17.13
C VAL A 400 1.57 -5.52 15.76
N VAL A 401 0.52 -5.95 15.05
CA VAL A 401 0.58 -6.30 13.63
C VAL A 401 -0.05 -5.17 12.81
N LEU A 402 0.64 -4.68 11.80
CA LEU A 402 0.11 -3.69 10.85
C LEU A 402 -0.40 -4.38 9.58
N ASP A 403 -1.64 -4.09 9.19
CA ASP A 403 -2.13 -4.42 7.85
C ASP A 403 -1.45 -3.51 6.82
N VAL A 404 -0.82 -4.10 5.81
CA VAL A 404 -0.06 -3.39 4.77
C VAL A 404 -0.59 -3.74 3.38
N VAL A 405 -0.77 -2.72 2.54
CA VAL A 405 -1.53 -2.83 1.28
C VAL A 405 -0.66 -2.46 0.07
N TYR A 406 0.52 -3.09 -0.04
CA TYR A 406 1.47 -2.75 -1.09
C TYR A 406 1.04 -3.20 -2.50
N ASN A 407 0.00 -4.02 -2.63
CA ASN A 407 -0.40 -4.64 -3.90
C ASN A 407 -1.04 -3.67 -4.91
N HIS A 408 -1.49 -2.49 -4.45
CA HIS A 408 -2.05 -1.45 -5.32
C HIS A 408 -1.90 -0.05 -4.70
N THR A 409 -2.10 1.00 -5.51
CA THR A 409 -2.35 2.37 -5.01
C THR A 409 -3.78 2.81 -5.30
N SER A 410 -4.27 3.79 -4.53
CA SER A 410 -5.62 4.35 -4.69
C SER A 410 -5.82 5.16 -5.97
N ASP A 411 -4.74 5.61 -6.60
CA ASP A 411 -4.73 6.46 -7.80
C ASP A 411 -3.41 6.32 -8.56
N GLU A 412 -3.42 6.60 -9.87
CA GLU A 412 -2.25 6.54 -10.77
C GLU A 412 -2.30 7.65 -11.83
N GLY A 413 -1.35 7.65 -12.76
CA GLY A 413 -1.34 8.56 -13.90
C GLY A 413 -0.89 9.99 -13.56
N ALA A 414 -0.87 10.84 -14.59
CA ALA A 414 -0.39 12.21 -14.45
C ALA A 414 -1.37 13.14 -13.70
N ASP A 415 -2.67 12.89 -13.84
CA ASP A 415 -3.72 13.84 -13.41
C ASP A 415 -4.50 13.37 -12.17
N GLY A 416 -4.27 12.14 -11.70
CA GLY A 416 -4.85 11.62 -10.46
C GLY A 416 -4.52 12.49 -9.24
N ALA A 417 -5.52 12.88 -8.45
CA ALA A 417 -5.31 13.75 -7.28
C ALA A 417 -4.40 13.10 -6.22
N PHE A 418 -4.46 11.78 -6.10
CA PHE A 418 -3.69 10.99 -5.15
C PHE A 418 -2.53 10.23 -5.80
N SER A 419 -2.32 10.36 -7.12
CA SER A 419 -1.18 9.75 -7.80
C SER A 419 0.14 10.30 -7.25
N VAL A 420 1.04 9.39 -6.88
CA VAL A 420 2.39 9.67 -6.36
C VAL A 420 3.42 9.05 -7.30
N TYR A 421 3.40 7.73 -7.41
CA TYR A 421 4.43 6.94 -8.08
C TYR A 421 4.51 7.19 -9.58
N ASP A 422 3.38 7.22 -10.29
CA ASP A 422 3.37 7.43 -11.75
C ASP A 422 3.72 8.88 -12.14
N ARG A 423 3.67 9.83 -11.20
CA ARG A 423 4.17 11.20 -11.41
C ARG A 423 5.68 11.32 -11.23
N ILE A 424 6.31 10.42 -10.48
CA ILE A 424 7.76 10.38 -10.30
C ILE A 424 8.41 9.58 -11.43
N VAL A 425 7.96 8.33 -11.67
CA VAL A 425 8.48 7.46 -12.74
C VAL A 425 7.33 6.87 -13.55
N PRO A 426 6.83 7.60 -14.57
CA PRO A 426 5.70 7.15 -15.37
C PRO A 426 5.93 5.78 -16.00
N GLY A 427 5.01 4.86 -15.76
CA GLY A 427 5.03 3.51 -16.32
C GLY A 427 5.95 2.50 -15.66
N TYR A 428 6.52 2.82 -14.49
CA TYR A 428 7.40 1.90 -13.76
C TYR A 428 6.70 1.19 -12.60
N TYR A 429 6.12 1.89 -11.63
CA TYR A 429 5.67 1.25 -10.37
C TYR A 429 4.41 0.38 -10.48
N TYR A 430 3.76 0.38 -11.65
CA TYR A 430 2.51 -0.32 -11.88
C TYR A 430 2.68 -1.48 -12.86
N ARG A 431 1.94 -2.56 -12.60
CA ARG A 431 1.89 -3.70 -13.52
C ARG A 431 1.07 -3.30 -14.74
N ARG A 432 1.54 -3.68 -15.92
CA ARG A 432 0.93 -3.28 -17.19
C ARG A 432 0.65 -4.48 -18.07
N ASN A 433 -0.47 -4.43 -18.76
CA ASN A 433 -0.80 -5.40 -19.78
C ASN A 433 0.28 -5.38 -20.87
N PRO A 434 0.88 -6.52 -21.26
CA PRO A 434 2.00 -6.56 -22.19
C PRO A 434 1.62 -6.18 -23.64
N THR A 435 0.32 -6.12 -23.96
CA THR A 435 -0.18 -5.74 -25.28
C THR A 435 -0.67 -4.30 -25.33
N THR A 436 -1.52 -3.88 -24.38
CA THR A 436 -2.12 -2.53 -24.41
C THR A 436 -1.28 -1.49 -23.67
N GLY A 437 -0.45 -1.92 -22.71
CA GLY A 437 0.25 -1.02 -21.80
C GLY A 437 -0.63 -0.44 -20.70
N ASP A 438 -1.92 -0.80 -20.63
CA ASP A 438 -2.83 -0.35 -19.57
C ASP A 438 -2.39 -0.91 -18.22
N VAL A 439 -2.61 -0.11 -17.16
CA VAL A 439 -2.39 -0.54 -15.78
C VAL A 439 -3.37 -1.66 -15.42
N GLU A 440 -2.85 -2.75 -14.87
CA GLU A 440 -3.65 -3.87 -14.39
C GLU A 440 -4.41 -3.50 -13.12
N ARG A 441 -5.59 -4.12 -12.95
CA ARG A 441 -6.52 -3.85 -11.84
C ARG A 441 -7.13 -5.13 -11.30
N ALA A 442 -6.32 -6.17 -11.15
CA ALA A 442 -6.75 -7.42 -10.55
C ALA A 442 -7.10 -7.21 -9.06
N SER A 443 -6.45 -6.26 -8.37
CA SER A 443 -6.62 -5.96 -6.94
C SER A 443 -7.98 -5.33 -6.55
N CYS A 444 -8.39 -4.32 -7.32
CA CYS A 444 -9.56 -3.43 -7.18
C CYS A 444 -9.18 -2.05 -7.71
N CYS A 445 -7.90 -1.67 -7.55
CA CYS A 445 -7.33 -0.39 -7.89
C CYS A 445 -6.14 -0.57 -8.84
N SER A 446 -5.15 0.33 -8.80
CA SER A 446 -4.00 0.31 -9.71
C SER A 446 -2.92 -0.60 -9.17
N ASP A 447 -2.77 -1.80 -9.77
CA ASP A 447 -1.87 -2.85 -9.28
C ASP A 447 -0.40 -2.41 -9.34
N THR A 448 0.31 -2.50 -8.22
CA THR A 448 1.75 -2.24 -8.19
C THR A 448 2.53 -3.42 -8.78
N ALA A 449 3.73 -3.15 -9.28
CA ALA A 449 4.62 -4.14 -9.84
C ALA A 449 5.81 -4.44 -8.90
N ALA A 450 5.57 -5.22 -7.84
CA ALA A 450 6.61 -5.64 -6.90
C ALA A 450 7.71 -6.52 -7.54
N GLU A 451 7.51 -7.00 -8.76
CA GLU A 451 8.53 -7.64 -9.59
C GLU A 451 9.53 -6.67 -10.23
N HIS A 452 9.32 -5.36 -10.10
CA HIS A 452 10.30 -4.33 -10.46
C HIS A 452 11.16 -3.99 -9.23
N ALA A 453 12.46 -3.83 -9.43
CA ALA A 453 13.44 -3.78 -8.34
C ALA A 453 13.18 -2.63 -7.34
N MET A 454 12.87 -1.43 -7.83
CA MET A 454 12.62 -0.27 -6.95
C MET A 454 11.28 -0.33 -6.21
N MET A 455 10.29 -1.07 -6.73
CA MET A 455 9.05 -1.34 -5.97
C MET A 455 9.29 -2.42 -4.91
N ALA A 456 10.04 -3.49 -5.23
CA ALA A 456 10.45 -4.50 -4.26
C ALA A 456 11.27 -3.87 -3.11
N LYS A 457 12.21 -3.00 -3.46
CA LYS A 457 12.96 -2.18 -2.50
C LYS A 457 12.03 -1.36 -1.63
N PHE A 458 11.09 -0.63 -2.23
CA PHE A 458 10.18 0.22 -1.46
C PHE A 458 9.39 -0.58 -0.43
N ILE A 459 8.85 -1.75 -0.81
CA ILE A 459 8.12 -2.65 0.11
C ILE A 459 8.99 -3.06 1.29
N LYS A 460 10.23 -3.51 1.01
CA LYS A 460 11.21 -3.92 2.01
C LYS A 460 11.57 -2.77 2.96
N ASP A 461 11.93 -1.61 2.40
CA ASP A 461 12.33 -0.42 3.14
C ASP A 461 11.18 0.10 4.01
N SER A 462 9.95 0.10 3.48
CA SER A 462 8.72 0.47 4.21
C SER A 462 8.44 -0.47 5.38
N ALA A 463 8.51 -1.80 5.20
CA ALA A 463 8.35 -2.75 6.29
C ALA A 463 9.40 -2.56 7.39
N VAL A 464 10.67 -2.40 7.02
CA VAL A 464 11.77 -2.12 7.96
C VAL A 464 11.55 -0.79 8.68
N PHE A 465 11.06 0.24 7.98
CA PHE A 465 10.73 1.53 8.56
C PHE A 465 9.67 1.41 9.67
N TRP A 466 8.57 0.70 9.41
CA TRP A 466 7.52 0.47 10.41
C TRP A 466 8.01 -0.32 11.62
N ALA A 467 8.77 -1.40 11.40
CA ALA A 467 9.36 -2.18 12.49
C ALA A 467 10.35 -1.35 13.32
N THR A 468 11.21 -0.57 12.68
CA THR A 468 12.26 0.20 13.36
C THR A 468 11.72 1.43 14.10
N HIS A 469 10.88 2.23 13.44
CA HIS A 469 10.50 3.55 13.92
C HIS A 469 9.16 3.59 14.65
N TYR A 470 8.33 2.56 14.47
CA TYR A 470 7.04 2.41 15.15
C TYR A 470 6.94 1.14 15.99
N LYS A 471 8.00 0.32 16.04
CA LYS A 471 8.04 -0.95 16.78
C LYS A 471 6.83 -1.83 16.45
N VAL A 472 6.51 -1.93 15.16
CA VAL A 472 5.54 -2.90 14.66
C VAL A 472 6.19 -4.28 14.71
N ASP A 473 5.52 -5.25 15.33
CA ASP A 473 6.04 -6.61 15.59
C ASP A 473 5.66 -7.62 14.50
N GLY A 474 4.81 -7.24 13.55
CA GLY A 474 4.39 -8.13 12.48
C GLY A 474 3.60 -7.42 11.38
N PHE A 475 3.46 -8.10 10.25
CA PHE A 475 2.77 -7.54 9.08
C PHE A 475 1.78 -8.54 8.51
N ARG A 476 0.55 -8.07 8.27
CA ARG A 476 -0.44 -8.76 7.45
C ARG A 476 -0.41 -8.13 6.07
N PHE A 477 -0.02 -8.89 5.05
CA PHE A 477 0.00 -8.43 3.67
C PHE A 477 -1.36 -8.66 3.01
N ASP A 478 -2.02 -7.56 2.69
CA ASP A 478 -3.21 -7.54 1.85
C ASP A 478 -2.89 -8.08 0.46
N TRP A 479 -3.78 -8.94 -0.03
CA TRP A 479 -3.66 -9.69 -1.26
C TRP A 479 -2.23 -10.13 -1.61
N MET A 480 -1.56 -10.74 -0.63
CA MET A 480 -0.13 -11.10 -0.67
C MET A 480 0.30 -11.84 -1.95
N SER A 481 -0.61 -12.63 -2.55
CA SER A 481 -0.33 -13.38 -3.78
C SER A 481 0.00 -12.53 -5.01
N LEU A 482 -0.34 -11.23 -5.02
CA LEU A 482 0.04 -10.28 -6.07
C LEU A 482 1.52 -9.84 -5.99
N HIS A 483 2.24 -10.29 -4.96
CA HIS A 483 3.68 -10.09 -4.81
C HIS A 483 4.47 -11.35 -5.19
N PRO A 484 5.69 -11.19 -5.75
CA PRO A 484 6.61 -12.32 -5.94
C PRO A 484 6.94 -12.98 -4.60
N LYS A 485 6.95 -14.31 -4.59
CA LYS A 485 7.36 -15.10 -3.41
C LYS A 485 8.74 -14.69 -2.89
N SER A 486 9.69 -14.43 -3.79
CA SER A 486 11.04 -13.97 -3.42
C SER A 486 10.99 -12.65 -2.65
N VAL A 487 10.19 -11.68 -3.09
CA VAL A 487 10.04 -10.38 -2.41
C VAL A 487 9.48 -10.57 -1.00
N MET A 488 8.54 -11.49 -0.81
CA MET A 488 8.02 -11.80 0.52
C MET A 488 9.08 -12.41 1.45
N GLN A 489 9.90 -13.32 0.94
CA GLN A 489 11.00 -13.93 1.71
C GLN A 489 12.10 -12.92 2.03
N ASP A 490 12.48 -12.08 1.06
CA ASP A 490 13.48 -11.03 1.23
C ASP A 490 12.99 -9.96 2.20
N THR A 491 11.71 -9.62 2.15
CA THR A 491 11.08 -8.70 3.11
C THR A 491 11.14 -9.30 4.51
N LEU A 492 10.70 -10.54 4.72
CA LEU A 492 10.80 -11.22 6.02
C LEU A 492 12.22 -11.18 6.58
N ALA A 493 13.21 -11.54 5.76
CA ALA A 493 14.61 -11.53 6.16
C ALA A 493 15.09 -10.12 6.56
N ALA A 494 14.68 -9.09 5.82
CA ALA A 494 15.06 -7.70 6.11
C ALA A 494 14.43 -7.17 7.40
N VAL A 495 13.14 -7.41 7.64
CA VAL A 495 12.52 -7.01 8.92
C VAL A 495 13.09 -7.82 10.07
N GLN A 496 13.37 -9.11 9.91
CA GLN A 496 14.00 -9.92 10.96
C GLN A 496 15.45 -9.52 11.27
N ALA A 497 16.13 -8.87 10.34
CA ALA A 497 17.44 -8.26 10.61
C ALA A 497 17.33 -7.01 11.52
N ALA A 498 16.20 -6.29 11.45
CA ALA A 498 15.91 -5.14 12.32
C ALA A 498 15.29 -5.57 13.66
N ASP A 499 14.37 -6.53 13.63
CA ASP A 499 13.73 -7.15 14.78
C ASP A 499 13.52 -8.67 14.55
N PRO A 500 14.34 -9.55 15.17
CA PRO A 500 14.32 -10.99 14.91
C PRO A 500 13.00 -11.68 15.33
N ASP A 501 12.17 -11.01 16.11
CA ASP A 501 10.88 -11.52 16.57
C ASP A 501 9.73 -11.24 15.58
N THR A 502 9.98 -10.47 14.51
CA THR A 502 8.95 -10.07 13.56
C THR A 502 8.40 -11.26 12.74
N TYR A 503 7.08 -11.29 12.58
CA TYR A 503 6.36 -12.29 11.77
C TYR A 503 5.59 -11.67 10.59
N ILE A 504 5.55 -12.38 9.46
CA ILE A 504 4.75 -12.00 8.28
C ILE A 504 3.72 -13.09 7.99
N TYR A 505 2.49 -12.66 7.73
CA TYR A 505 1.44 -13.47 7.13
C TYR A 505 0.62 -12.66 6.14
N GLY A 506 -0.26 -13.29 5.37
CA GLY A 506 -1.11 -12.55 4.45
C GLY A 506 -2.10 -13.39 3.66
N GLU A 507 -2.68 -12.73 2.68
CA GLU A 507 -3.69 -13.29 1.80
C GLU A 507 -3.07 -13.99 0.60
N GLY A 508 -2.67 -15.25 0.79
CA GLY A 508 -2.12 -16.11 -0.26
C GLY A 508 -3.15 -16.65 -1.25
N TRP A 509 -4.19 -15.88 -1.58
CA TRP A 509 -5.28 -16.33 -2.43
C TRP A 509 -4.78 -16.72 -3.83
N GLY A 510 -5.32 -17.79 -4.39
CA GLY A 510 -5.13 -18.04 -5.82
C GLY A 510 -5.72 -16.88 -6.63
N PRO A 511 -5.22 -16.62 -7.85
CA PRO A 511 -5.89 -15.71 -8.76
C PRO A 511 -7.31 -16.24 -8.97
N GLY A 512 -8.33 -15.47 -8.59
CA GLY A 512 -9.73 -15.87 -8.72
C GLY A 512 -10.17 -15.88 -10.18
N SER A 513 -11.23 -15.13 -10.52
CA SER A 513 -11.66 -14.92 -11.91
C SER A 513 -10.84 -13.86 -12.67
N GLY A 514 -9.89 -13.20 -12.00
CA GLY A 514 -8.97 -12.24 -12.61
C GLY A 514 -7.78 -12.93 -13.28
N THR A 515 -7.12 -12.25 -14.21
CA THR A 515 -5.82 -12.69 -14.74
C THR A 515 -4.78 -12.55 -13.63
N ALA A 516 -4.23 -13.68 -13.18
CA ALA A 516 -3.04 -13.67 -12.34
C ALA A 516 -1.89 -13.00 -13.10
N PRO A 517 -0.98 -12.29 -12.42
CA PRO A 517 0.34 -12.06 -12.99
C PRO A 517 0.96 -13.43 -13.30
N ASP A 518 1.26 -13.71 -14.57
CA ASP A 518 2.04 -14.86 -15.01
C ASP A 518 3.53 -14.52 -15.10
N THR A 519 3.91 -13.41 -14.46
CA THR A 519 5.21 -12.77 -14.59
C THR A 519 6.26 -13.29 -13.61
N PHE A 520 5.87 -14.01 -12.55
CA PHE A 520 6.74 -14.56 -11.49
C PHE A 520 6.07 -15.68 -10.68
N GLU A 521 6.82 -16.35 -9.78
CA GLU A 521 6.23 -17.27 -8.80
C GLU A 521 5.44 -16.50 -7.74
N LEU A 522 4.10 -16.57 -7.82
CA LEU A 522 3.17 -15.86 -6.93
C LEU A 522 3.27 -16.34 -5.47
N SER A 523 2.99 -15.45 -4.52
CA SER A 523 2.92 -15.79 -3.08
C SER A 523 1.59 -16.45 -2.67
N THR A 524 1.15 -17.45 -3.43
CA THR A 524 -0.07 -18.22 -3.11
C THR A 524 0.13 -19.16 -1.92
N GLN A 525 -0.94 -19.60 -1.26
CA GLN A 525 -0.91 -20.57 -0.16
C GLN A 525 -0.03 -21.79 -0.46
N ALA A 526 -0.16 -22.37 -1.66
CA ALA A 526 0.63 -23.53 -2.06
C ALA A 526 2.13 -23.18 -2.24
N ASN A 527 2.44 -22.03 -2.84
CA ASN A 527 3.81 -21.61 -3.08
C ASN A 527 4.53 -21.15 -1.80
N MET A 528 3.78 -20.64 -0.81
CA MET A 528 4.32 -20.19 0.47
C MET A 528 4.59 -21.34 1.45
N ALA A 529 4.13 -22.56 1.18
CA ALA A 529 4.44 -23.72 1.99
C ALA A 529 5.96 -23.96 2.08
N GLY A 530 6.47 -24.15 3.30
CA GLY A 530 7.89 -24.33 3.61
C GLY A 530 8.71 -23.04 3.67
N THR A 531 8.09 -21.87 3.52
CA THR A 531 8.78 -20.57 3.64
C THR A 531 8.80 -20.02 5.06
N GLY A 532 7.92 -20.53 5.93
CA GLY A 532 7.68 -19.98 7.25
C GLY A 532 6.80 -18.71 7.28
N ILE A 533 6.29 -18.24 6.14
CA ILE A 533 5.34 -17.11 6.08
C ILE A 533 3.91 -17.63 6.15
N GLY A 534 3.09 -16.99 6.99
CA GLY A 534 1.69 -17.37 7.22
C GLY A 534 0.76 -17.03 6.06
N THR A 535 -0.25 -17.88 5.83
CA THR A 535 -1.38 -17.55 4.95
C THR A 535 -2.71 -17.86 5.62
N PHE A 536 -3.71 -17.01 5.38
CA PHE A 536 -5.07 -17.26 5.87
C PHE A 536 -5.62 -18.58 5.34
N ASN A 537 -6.27 -19.38 6.20
CA ASN A 537 -6.83 -20.68 5.86
C ASN A 537 -8.35 -20.62 5.65
N ASP A 538 -8.73 -20.40 4.40
CA ASP A 538 -10.10 -20.48 3.90
C ASP A 538 -10.74 -21.87 4.02
N ARG A 539 -9.96 -22.97 4.00
CA ARG A 539 -10.52 -24.35 4.01
C ARG A 539 -11.26 -24.64 5.31
N MET A 540 -10.71 -24.21 6.44
CA MET A 540 -11.37 -24.34 7.74
C MET A 540 -12.51 -23.33 7.88
N ARG A 541 -12.27 -22.06 7.52
CA ARG A 541 -13.26 -20.98 7.58
C ARG A 541 -14.58 -21.37 6.91
N ASP A 542 -14.53 -21.83 5.67
CA ASP A 542 -15.72 -22.10 4.86
C ASP A 542 -16.61 -23.14 5.53
N ARG A 543 -16.02 -24.20 6.10
CA ARG A 543 -16.79 -25.23 6.81
C ARG A 543 -17.42 -24.73 8.10
N LEU A 544 -16.78 -23.79 8.79
CA LEU A 544 -17.34 -23.16 9.97
C LEU A 544 -18.51 -22.24 9.61
N ARG A 545 -18.38 -21.45 8.53
CA ARG A 545 -19.45 -20.57 8.02
C ARG A 545 -20.63 -21.34 7.41
N ASP A 546 -20.38 -22.48 6.76
CA ASP A 546 -21.42 -23.41 6.31
C ASP A 546 -22.23 -24.04 7.48
N LEU A 547 -21.94 -23.68 8.73
CA LEU A 547 -22.49 -24.27 9.95
C LEU A 547 -22.31 -25.79 10.00
N SER A 548 -21.27 -26.33 9.35
CA SER A 548 -21.08 -27.77 9.16
C SER A 548 -21.07 -28.54 10.48
N ILE A 549 -20.57 -27.94 11.56
CA ILE A 549 -20.59 -28.53 12.91
C ILE A 549 -22.03 -28.73 13.40
N SER A 550 -22.89 -27.73 13.20
CA SER A 550 -24.28 -27.72 13.70
C SER A 550 -25.22 -28.57 12.86
N ILE A 551 -25.00 -28.63 11.54
CA ILE A 551 -25.88 -29.36 10.61
C ILE A 551 -25.39 -30.78 10.29
N GLY A 552 -24.26 -31.21 10.87
CA GLY A 552 -23.67 -32.52 10.60
C GLY A 552 -23.06 -32.63 9.20
N GLY A 553 -22.45 -31.55 8.70
CA GLY A 553 -21.70 -31.50 7.45
C GLY A 553 -20.32 -32.15 7.54
N ASP A 554 -19.59 -32.15 6.43
CA ASP A 554 -18.23 -32.70 6.36
C ASP A 554 -17.22 -31.84 7.14
N LEU A 555 -16.60 -32.43 8.16
CA LEU A 555 -15.63 -31.78 9.05
C LEU A 555 -14.17 -32.08 8.69
N THR A 556 -13.89 -32.73 7.56
CA THR A 556 -12.53 -33.13 7.16
C THR A 556 -11.58 -31.93 7.14
N ARG A 557 -11.99 -30.83 6.51
CA ARG A 557 -11.20 -29.59 6.43
C ARG A 557 -11.06 -28.85 7.76
N VAL A 558 -12.07 -28.93 8.63
CA VAL A 558 -11.96 -28.40 10.01
C VAL A 558 -10.90 -29.18 10.77
N ARG A 559 -10.91 -30.52 10.67
CA ARG A 559 -9.91 -31.39 11.30
C ARG A 559 -8.50 -31.17 10.73
N ALA A 560 -8.39 -30.92 9.42
CA ALA A 560 -7.13 -30.53 8.78
C ALA A 560 -6.62 -29.20 9.35
N GLY A 561 -7.45 -28.16 9.39
CA GLY A 561 -7.10 -26.85 9.96
C GLY A 561 -6.65 -26.94 11.42
N LEU A 562 -7.36 -27.71 12.25
CA LEU A 562 -6.99 -27.98 13.65
C LEU A 562 -5.64 -28.69 13.80
N ALA A 563 -5.16 -29.37 12.76
CA ALA A 563 -3.84 -30.01 12.70
C ALA A 563 -2.80 -29.14 11.96
N GLY A 564 -3.01 -27.81 11.91
CA GLY A 564 -2.10 -26.86 11.25
C GLY A 564 -2.25 -26.78 9.73
N ASN A 565 -3.30 -27.39 9.16
CA ASN A 565 -3.57 -27.51 7.73
C ASN A 565 -2.44 -28.17 6.90
N LEU A 566 -1.64 -29.00 7.58
CA LEU A 566 -0.45 -29.66 7.04
C LEU A 566 -0.78 -30.60 5.90
N ALA A 567 -0.12 -30.47 4.76
CA ALA A 567 -0.41 -31.28 3.56
C ALA A 567 -0.25 -32.80 3.82
N GLU A 568 0.79 -33.18 4.56
CA GLU A 568 1.13 -34.60 4.81
C GLU A 568 0.43 -35.21 6.04
N PHE A 569 -0.37 -34.43 6.78
CA PHE A 569 -1.06 -34.93 7.97
C PHE A 569 -2.10 -35.99 7.61
N GLN A 570 -2.11 -37.12 8.32
CA GLN A 570 -2.99 -38.24 8.00
C GLN A 570 -4.33 -38.11 8.76
N LEU A 571 -5.44 -38.05 8.02
CA LEU A 571 -6.80 -37.97 8.54
C LEU A 571 -7.55 -39.29 8.28
N VAL A 572 -8.27 -39.77 9.29
CA VAL A 572 -9.23 -40.88 9.13
C VAL A 572 -10.61 -40.29 8.88
N LEU A 573 -11.17 -40.51 7.70
CA LEU A 573 -12.52 -40.11 7.32
C LEU A 573 -13.58 -40.93 8.06
N ASP A 574 -14.83 -40.47 8.05
CA ASP A 574 -15.96 -41.21 8.66
C ASP A 574 -16.20 -42.58 8.00
N SER A 575 -15.76 -42.74 6.75
CA SER A 575 -15.75 -44.03 6.04
C SER A 575 -14.71 -45.03 6.58
N GLY A 576 -13.81 -44.59 7.47
CA GLY A 576 -12.66 -45.35 7.95
C GLY A 576 -11.44 -45.30 7.03
N VAL A 577 -11.54 -44.64 5.87
CA VAL A 577 -10.42 -44.44 4.94
C VAL A 577 -9.45 -43.42 5.51
N THR A 578 -8.15 -43.72 5.46
CA THR A 578 -7.09 -42.75 5.80
C THR A 578 -6.65 -42.01 4.55
N ILE A 579 -6.58 -40.68 4.64
CA ILE A 579 -6.10 -39.79 3.57
C ILE A 579 -5.03 -38.85 4.12
N ALA A 580 -4.16 -38.34 3.24
CA ALA A 580 -3.38 -37.14 3.55
C ALA A 580 -4.30 -35.91 3.47
N ALA A 581 -4.19 -34.97 4.41
CA ALA A 581 -5.01 -33.76 4.42
C ALA A 581 -4.83 -32.92 3.15
N GLY A 582 -3.68 -33.00 2.48
CA GLY A 582 -3.45 -32.37 1.18
C GLY A 582 -4.36 -32.87 0.06
N SER A 583 -4.89 -34.10 0.17
CA SER A 583 -5.90 -34.57 -0.78
C SER A 583 -7.26 -33.87 -0.63
N ASP A 584 -7.47 -33.11 0.44
CA ASP A 584 -8.65 -32.26 0.67
C ASP A 584 -8.26 -30.79 0.97
N GLY A 585 -7.14 -30.33 0.41
CA GLY A 585 -6.76 -28.91 0.40
C GLY A 585 -5.85 -28.44 1.54
N GLY A 586 -5.35 -29.33 2.39
CA GLY A 586 -4.18 -29.03 3.24
C GLY A 586 -2.97 -28.65 2.39
N TYR A 587 -2.22 -27.63 2.77
CA TYR A 587 -1.14 -27.10 1.93
C TYR A 587 0.14 -26.76 2.69
N THR A 588 0.08 -26.57 4.01
CA THR A 588 1.25 -26.09 4.77
C THR A 588 2.29 -27.18 4.98
N ALA A 589 3.55 -26.76 5.13
CA ALA A 589 4.64 -27.62 5.56
C ALA A 589 4.85 -27.54 7.08
N ASP A 590 4.52 -26.40 7.69
CA ASP A 590 4.59 -26.14 9.13
C ASP A 590 3.29 -25.47 9.63
N PRO A 591 2.78 -25.78 10.84
CA PRO A 591 1.58 -25.14 11.36
C PRO A 591 1.64 -23.61 11.44
N GLN A 592 2.83 -23.00 11.59
CA GLN A 592 2.95 -21.54 11.59
C GLN A 592 2.41 -20.91 10.30
N GLU A 593 2.47 -21.64 9.19
CA GLU A 593 2.08 -21.16 7.87
C GLU A 593 0.54 -21.06 7.70
N SER A 594 -0.24 -21.52 8.69
CA SER A 594 -1.70 -21.52 8.66
C SER A 594 -2.30 -20.55 9.66
N VAL A 595 -2.89 -19.45 9.18
CA VAL A 595 -3.70 -18.54 9.99
C VAL A 595 -5.16 -18.98 9.92
N ASN A 596 -5.59 -19.78 10.90
CA ASN A 596 -6.97 -20.26 11.00
C ASN A 596 -7.90 -19.18 11.55
N TYR A 597 -9.09 -19.05 10.96
CA TYR A 597 -10.09 -18.07 11.36
C TYR A 597 -11.51 -18.53 11.01
N ALA A 598 -12.50 -17.88 11.62
CA ALA A 598 -13.91 -18.05 11.28
C ALA A 598 -14.54 -16.74 10.77
N SER A 599 -14.00 -15.60 11.20
CA SER A 599 -14.44 -14.26 10.82
C SER A 599 -13.24 -13.30 10.93
N VAL A 600 -13.30 -12.28 10.10
CA VAL A 600 -12.36 -11.18 9.85
C VAL A 600 -13.22 -9.99 9.40
N HIS A 601 -12.61 -8.84 9.12
CA HIS A 601 -13.33 -7.65 8.69
C HIS A 601 -14.13 -7.84 7.38
N ASP A 602 -13.66 -8.68 6.43
CA ASP A 602 -14.33 -8.94 5.15
C ASP A 602 -15.38 -10.06 5.21
N GLY A 603 -16.45 -9.89 4.42
CA GLY A 603 -17.65 -10.73 4.49
C GLY A 603 -18.55 -10.39 5.68
N MET A 604 -19.52 -11.26 5.99
CA MET A 604 -20.35 -11.08 7.17
C MET A 604 -19.61 -11.47 8.46
N THR A 605 -20.01 -10.87 9.57
CA THR A 605 -19.52 -11.25 10.91
C THR A 605 -19.95 -12.67 11.26
N LEU A 606 -19.24 -13.34 12.17
CA LEU A 606 -19.60 -14.70 12.62
C LEU A 606 -21.01 -14.81 13.21
N TRP A 607 -21.57 -13.71 13.73
CA TRP A 607 -22.93 -13.71 14.30
C TRP A 607 -24.02 -13.58 13.23
N ASP A 608 -23.73 -12.86 12.15
CA ASP A 608 -24.68 -12.62 11.07
C ASP A 608 -24.75 -13.82 10.08
N GLU A 609 -23.65 -14.56 9.94
CA GLU A 609 -23.60 -15.91 9.34
C GLU A 609 -24.40 -16.94 10.17
#